data_AF-A0A6J5BZF7-F1
#
_entry.id   AF-A0A6J5BZF7-F1
#
_cell.length_a   1.000
_cell.length_b   1.000
_cell.length_c   1.000
_cell.angle_alpha   90.00
_cell.angle_beta   90.00
_cell.angle_gamma   90.00
#
_symmetry.space_group_name_H-M   'P 1'
#
loop_
_entity.id
_entity.type
_entity.pdbx_description
1 polymer ?
#
loop_
_entity_poly.entity_id
_entity_poly.type
_entity_poly.pdbx_seq_one_letter_code
_entity_poly.pdbx_strand_id
1 'polypeptide(L)'
;MSIIGALPNNLANGTTADASQVMADLNFIVNQVNANASPIGTLTAPSGTRMAFHQTAAPAGWTIDTTITNHTCLYTSSGGGIVNTGSGYSSFVSSGWFTDLHTLTVSELPSHTHNVPIITGSGVQSGAIGGGNFTGGNASTDNGTGGNQGHQHNITTKFQYISMCVAQKS
;
A
#
# COMPACT_ATOMS: atom_id res chain seq x y z
N MET A 1 2.78 -43.15 12.59
CA MET A 1 3.80 -43.27 13.65
C MET A 1 3.08 -43.32 14.98
N SER A 2 3.45 -44.25 15.87
CA SER A 2 2.90 -44.25 17.23
C SER A 2 3.47 -43.07 18.01
N ILE A 3 2.64 -42.38 18.80
CA ILE A 3 3.05 -41.25 19.64
C ILE A 3 3.87 -41.69 20.86
N ILE A 4 3.72 -42.96 21.26
CA ILE A 4 4.48 -43.62 22.33
C ILE A 4 5.21 -44.86 21.82
N GLY A 5 6.36 -45.17 22.44
CA GLY A 5 7.07 -46.43 22.23
C GLY A 5 6.45 -47.58 23.04
N ALA A 6 7.12 -48.73 23.07
CA ALA A 6 6.76 -49.82 23.96
C ALA A 6 6.86 -49.37 25.42
N LEU A 7 5.90 -49.80 26.26
CA LEU A 7 5.92 -49.48 27.68
C LEU A 7 7.10 -50.19 28.37
N PRO A 8 7.75 -49.54 29.35
CA PRO A 8 8.85 -50.14 30.10
C PRO A 8 8.44 -51.41 30.86
N ASN A 9 7.21 -51.46 31.37
CA ASN A 9 6.69 -52.61 32.11
C ASN A 9 5.63 -53.35 31.30
N ASN A 10 5.66 -54.67 31.34
CA ASN A 10 4.66 -55.50 30.70
C ASN A 10 3.60 -55.91 31.73
N LEU A 11 2.59 -55.06 31.91
CA LEU A 11 1.47 -55.32 32.80
C LEU A 11 0.46 -56.24 32.10
N ALA A 12 0.49 -57.53 32.42
CA ALA A 12 -0.44 -58.51 31.86
C ALA A 12 -1.76 -58.54 32.65
N ASN A 13 -2.86 -58.73 31.93
CA ASN A 13 -4.17 -58.92 32.56
C ASN A 13 -4.15 -60.13 33.49
N GLY A 14 -4.62 -59.95 34.73
CA GLY A 14 -4.61 -60.99 35.77
C GLY A 14 -3.32 -61.09 36.60
N THR A 15 -2.31 -60.25 36.35
CA THR A 15 -1.17 -60.07 37.27
C THR A 15 -1.42 -58.88 38.20
N THR A 16 -1.02 -58.99 39.46
CA THR A 16 -1.07 -57.85 40.38
C THR A 16 0.02 -56.86 39.98
N ALA A 17 -0.37 -55.80 39.28
CA ALA A 17 0.54 -54.72 38.96
C ALA A 17 0.97 -54.00 40.25
N ASP A 18 2.28 -53.84 40.47
CA ASP A 18 2.77 -52.96 41.53
C ASP A 18 2.51 -51.49 41.14
N ALA A 19 2.14 -50.66 42.12
CA ALA A 19 1.96 -49.22 41.93
C ALA A 19 3.20 -48.58 41.32
N SER A 20 4.41 -49.06 41.67
CA SER A 20 5.67 -48.58 41.08
C SER A 20 5.73 -48.79 39.56
N GLN A 21 5.23 -49.93 39.06
CA GLN A 21 5.23 -50.27 37.64
C GLN A 21 4.20 -49.43 36.87
N VAL A 22 2.98 -49.30 37.43
CA VAL A 22 1.91 -48.48 36.83
C VAL A 22 2.34 -47.02 36.73
N MET A 23 2.96 -46.48 37.78
CA MET A 23 3.42 -45.09 37.78
C MET A 23 4.62 -44.87 36.87
N ALA A 24 5.50 -45.87 36.71
CA ALA A 24 6.60 -45.80 35.75
C ALA A 24 6.09 -45.75 34.30
N ASP A 25 5.12 -46.59 33.95
CA ASP A 25 4.51 -46.58 32.61
C ASP A 25 3.72 -45.28 32.37
N LEU A 26 2.98 -44.78 33.37
CA LEU A 26 2.29 -43.49 33.27
C LEU A 26 3.27 -42.35 33.01
N ASN A 27 4.36 -42.27 33.78
CA ASN A 27 5.38 -41.25 33.58
C ASN A 27 6.04 -41.38 32.19
N PHE A 28 6.30 -42.59 31.72
CA PHE A 28 6.82 -42.84 30.38
C PHE A 28 5.88 -42.32 29.28
N ILE A 29 4.59 -42.64 29.38
CA ILE A 29 3.56 -42.17 28.44
C ILE A 29 3.53 -40.63 28.43
N VAL A 30 3.47 -40.00 29.61
CA VAL A 30 3.42 -38.53 29.73
C VAL A 30 4.65 -37.89 29.09
N ASN A 31 5.85 -38.42 29.36
CA ASN A 31 7.09 -37.87 28.79
C ASN A 31 7.16 -38.04 27.27
N GLN A 32 6.80 -39.22 26.75
CA GLN A 32 6.79 -39.47 25.31
C GLN A 32 5.74 -38.63 24.59
N VAL A 33 4.54 -38.50 25.15
CA VAL A 33 3.50 -37.63 24.59
C VAL A 33 3.96 -36.18 24.62
N ASN A 34 4.52 -35.68 25.72
CA ASN A 34 5.01 -34.29 25.78
C ASN A 34 6.17 -34.02 24.81
N ALA A 35 7.04 -35.01 24.57
CA ALA A 35 8.15 -34.88 23.64
C ALA A 35 7.73 -35.01 22.16
N ASN A 36 6.75 -35.87 21.87
CA ASN A 36 6.40 -36.27 20.50
C ASN A 36 5.07 -35.71 20.00
N ALA A 37 4.22 -35.17 20.89
CA ALA A 37 3.03 -34.44 20.48
C ALA A 37 3.48 -33.18 19.76
N SER A 38 3.38 -33.19 18.43
CA SER A 38 3.59 -31.99 17.64
C SER A 38 2.56 -30.95 18.10
N PRO A 39 2.97 -29.74 18.54
CA PRO A 39 2.03 -28.71 18.92
C PRO A 39 1.08 -28.46 17.74
N ILE A 40 -0.22 -28.62 17.96
CA ILE A 40 -1.23 -28.26 16.96
C ILE A 40 -1.16 -26.73 16.82
N GLY A 41 -0.59 -26.25 15.72
CA GLY A 41 -0.66 -24.84 15.32
C GLY A 41 0.58 -23.97 15.58
N THR A 42 1.76 -24.52 15.86
CA THR A 42 2.97 -23.67 15.92
C THR A 42 3.47 -23.36 14.51
N LEU A 43 3.31 -22.12 14.08
CA LEU A 43 4.12 -21.56 13.00
C LEU A 43 5.58 -21.53 13.50
N THR A 44 6.38 -22.51 13.10
CA THR A 44 7.82 -22.54 13.43
C THR A 44 8.52 -21.46 12.61
N ALA A 45 8.66 -20.27 13.19
CA ALA A 45 9.40 -19.16 12.61
C ALA A 45 10.75 -19.00 13.34
N PRO A 46 11.87 -18.82 12.63
CA PRO A 46 13.14 -18.47 13.25
C PRO A 46 13.03 -17.20 14.11
N SER A 47 13.84 -17.11 15.17
CA SER A 47 13.93 -15.89 15.97
C SER A 47 14.25 -14.68 15.10
N GLY A 48 13.55 -13.56 15.35
CA GLY A 48 13.66 -12.34 14.55
C GLY A 48 12.73 -12.27 13.33
N THR A 49 11.96 -13.35 13.04
CA THR A 49 10.89 -13.27 12.04
C THR A 49 9.85 -12.23 12.45
N ARG A 50 9.34 -11.46 11.48
CA ARG A 50 8.26 -10.47 11.67
C ARG A 50 7.04 -10.87 10.83
N MET A 51 5.85 -10.74 11.39
CA MET A 51 4.57 -11.07 10.76
C MET A 51 3.50 -10.06 11.16
N ALA A 52 2.58 -9.75 10.26
CA ALA A 52 1.44 -8.87 10.53
C ALA A 52 0.26 -9.67 11.10
N PHE A 53 -0.34 -9.18 12.20
CA PHE A 53 -1.52 -9.75 12.83
C PHE A 53 -2.62 -8.69 12.95
N HIS A 54 -3.87 -9.06 12.66
CA HIS A 54 -5.03 -8.17 12.82
C HIS A 54 -5.70 -8.38 14.18
N GLN A 55 -5.05 -7.92 15.24
CA GLN A 55 -5.50 -8.03 16.64
C GLN A 55 -4.77 -7.01 17.53
N THR A 56 -5.31 -6.73 18.72
CA THR A 56 -4.79 -5.69 19.61
C THR A 56 -3.57 -6.09 20.44
N ALA A 57 -3.33 -7.39 20.64
CA ALA A 57 -2.17 -7.92 21.36
C ALA A 57 -1.39 -8.88 20.47
N ALA A 58 -0.08 -8.98 20.65
CA ALA A 58 0.72 -9.99 19.94
C ALA A 58 0.27 -11.41 20.37
N PRO A 59 0.24 -12.40 19.45
CA PRO A 59 0.02 -13.79 19.81
C PRO A 59 1.05 -14.27 20.85
N ALA A 60 0.69 -15.31 21.62
CA ALA A 60 1.61 -15.91 22.58
C ALA A 60 2.95 -16.31 21.91
N GLY A 61 4.07 -15.94 22.53
CA GLY A 61 5.41 -16.17 21.98
C GLY A 61 5.90 -15.10 20.99
N TRP A 62 5.06 -14.13 20.62
CA TRP A 62 5.44 -12.98 19.79
C TRP A 62 5.45 -11.70 20.63
N THR A 63 6.27 -10.73 20.23
CA THR A 63 6.31 -9.39 20.84
C THR A 63 5.89 -8.36 19.79
N ILE A 64 5.13 -7.33 20.20
CA ILE A 64 4.81 -6.21 19.31
C ILE A 64 6.09 -5.47 18.98
N ASP A 65 6.37 -5.35 17.69
CA ASP A 65 7.45 -4.53 17.18
C ASP A 65 7.00 -3.07 17.04
N THR A 66 7.42 -2.21 17.98
CA THR A 66 7.08 -0.79 17.99
C THR A 66 7.94 0.05 17.05
N THR A 67 8.96 -0.53 16.41
CA THR A 67 9.83 0.20 15.47
C THR A 67 9.20 0.37 14.09
N ILE A 68 8.24 -0.49 13.74
CA ILE A 68 7.52 -0.46 12.47
C ILE A 68 6.09 0.02 12.74
N THR A 69 5.89 1.33 12.68
CA THR A 69 4.56 1.97 12.84
C THR A 69 4.30 2.93 11.69
N ASN A 70 3.07 2.98 11.16
CA ASN A 70 2.71 3.84 10.03
C ASN A 70 3.56 3.64 8.75
N HIS A 71 3.98 2.39 8.49
CA HIS A 71 4.71 2.01 7.27
C HIS A 71 3.79 1.30 6.28
N THR A 72 4.02 1.50 4.99
CA THR A 72 3.36 0.68 3.96
C THR A 72 4.11 -0.63 3.73
N CYS A 73 3.39 -1.71 3.49
CA CYS A 73 3.96 -2.99 3.11
C CYS A 73 4.13 -3.09 1.59
N LEU A 74 5.35 -3.37 1.12
CA LEU A 74 5.65 -3.62 -0.29
C LEU A 74 6.22 -5.04 -0.47
N TYR A 75 5.67 -5.81 -1.41
CA TYR A 75 6.22 -7.11 -1.78
C TYR A 75 7.29 -6.93 -2.87
N THR A 76 8.46 -7.51 -2.70
CA THR A 76 9.57 -7.41 -3.67
C THR A 76 9.96 -8.78 -4.23
N SER A 77 10.35 -8.80 -5.51
CA SER A 77 10.46 -10.03 -6.31
C SER A 77 11.81 -10.75 -6.22
N SER A 78 12.31 -10.92 -5.00
CA SER A 78 13.23 -12.01 -4.68
C SER A 78 12.50 -13.28 -4.16
N GLY A 79 11.31 -13.74 -4.63
CA GLY A 79 10.58 -13.63 -5.91
C GLY A 79 9.19 -14.30 -5.92
N GLY A 80 8.33 -13.93 -6.88
CA GLY A 80 6.98 -14.49 -7.13
C GLY A 80 5.94 -13.42 -7.51
N GLY A 81 5.92 -12.99 -8.77
CA GLY A 81 5.35 -11.70 -9.21
C GLY A 81 3.82 -11.57 -9.33
N ILE A 82 3.37 -10.31 -9.43
CA ILE A 82 2.05 -9.92 -9.95
C ILE A 82 2.25 -8.82 -11.01
N VAL A 83 1.45 -8.89 -12.07
CA VAL A 83 1.51 -8.15 -13.34
C VAL A 83 1.55 -6.63 -13.13
N ASN A 84 2.54 -5.99 -13.76
CA ASN A 84 2.76 -4.53 -13.78
C ASN A 84 2.34 -3.98 -15.15
N THR A 85 1.12 -3.47 -15.29
CA THR A 85 0.84 -2.45 -16.31
C THR A 85 0.92 -1.09 -15.61
N GLY A 86 1.99 -0.31 -15.89
CA GLY A 86 2.25 0.99 -15.27
C GLY A 86 3.49 1.04 -14.36
N SER A 87 3.85 2.22 -13.85
CA SER A 87 4.89 2.36 -12.82
C SER A 87 4.46 1.66 -11.53
N GLY A 88 5.31 0.78 -11.00
CA GLY A 88 5.00 0.01 -9.78
C GLY A 88 4.81 0.89 -8.54
N TYR A 89 4.10 0.38 -7.53
CA TYR A 89 3.80 1.09 -6.28
C TYR A 89 5.05 1.58 -5.53
N SER A 90 6.19 0.91 -5.71
CA SER A 90 7.48 1.41 -5.20
C SER A 90 7.82 2.81 -5.71
N SER A 91 7.53 3.11 -6.99
CA SER A 91 7.68 4.45 -7.56
C SER A 91 6.76 5.46 -6.89
N PHE A 92 5.55 5.05 -6.50
CA PHE A 92 4.62 5.90 -5.74
C PHE A 92 5.15 6.26 -4.36
N VAL A 93 5.67 5.29 -3.60
CA VAL A 93 6.14 5.55 -2.24
C VAL A 93 7.56 6.15 -2.15
N SER A 94 8.38 6.01 -3.20
CA SER A 94 9.79 6.44 -3.17
C SER A 94 10.11 7.69 -3.99
N SER A 95 9.36 7.95 -5.06
CA SER A 95 9.51 9.11 -5.92
C SER A 95 8.23 9.93 -5.93
N GLY A 96 8.35 11.26 -6.04
CA GLY A 96 7.17 12.10 -6.25
C GLY A 96 6.45 11.69 -7.53
N TRP A 97 5.12 11.77 -7.52
CA TRP A 97 4.26 11.51 -8.67
C TRP A 97 3.78 12.83 -9.28
N PHE A 98 3.32 12.75 -10.52
CA PHE A 98 2.71 13.86 -11.22
C PHE A 98 1.30 13.45 -11.63
N THR A 99 0.39 14.41 -11.64
CA THR A 99 -0.85 14.25 -12.41
C THR A 99 -0.50 14.11 -13.88
N ASP A 100 -1.35 13.44 -14.66
CA ASP A 100 -1.21 13.45 -16.11
C ASP A 100 -1.21 14.89 -16.64
N LEU A 101 -0.51 15.10 -17.76
CA LEU A 101 -0.53 16.37 -18.48
C LEU A 101 -1.95 16.72 -18.90
N HIS A 102 -2.38 17.92 -18.54
CA HIS A 102 -3.63 18.49 -19.02
C HIS A 102 -3.36 19.81 -19.74
N THR A 103 -3.74 19.86 -21.00
CA THR A 103 -3.75 21.09 -21.79
C THR A 103 -5.18 21.60 -21.85
N LEU A 104 -5.41 22.79 -21.32
CA LEU A 104 -6.72 23.44 -21.41
C LEU A 104 -7.11 23.61 -22.88
N THR A 105 -8.29 23.12 -23.22
CA THR A 105 -8.94 23.24 -24.51
C THR A 105 -9.84 24.47 -24.56
N VAL A 106 -10.22 24.92 -25.76
CA VAL A 106 -11.17 26.04 -25.94
C VAL A 106 -12.50 25.76 -25.25
N SER A 107 -12.93 24.49 -25.15
CA SER A 107 -14.13 24.09 -24.42
C SER A 107 -14.03 24.20 -22.90
N GLU A 108 -12.82 24.29 -22.35
CA GLU A 108 -12.56 24.41 -20.91
C GLU A 108 -12.32 25.86 -20.47
N LEU A 109 -12.32 26.81 -21.40
CA LEU A 109 -12.21 28.25 -21.13
C LEU A 109 -13.61 28.88 -21.05
N PRO A 110 -13.99 29.54 -19.94
CA PRO A 110 -15.24 30.31 -19.86
C PRO A 110 -15.31 31.38 -20.95
N SER A 111 -16.51 31.56 -21.52
CA SER A 111 -16.76 32.66 -22.45
C SER A 111 -16.48 33.99 -21.75
N HIS A 112 -15.56 34.76 -22.31
CA HIS A 112 -15.28 36.12 -21.88
C HIS A 112 -15.28 37.05 -23.11
N THR A 113 -15.56 38.32 -22.88
CA THR A 113 -15.64 39.33 -23.94
C THR A 113 -14.73 40.49 -23.61
N HIS A 114 -13.99 40.98 -24.61
CA HIS A 114 -13.22 42.21 -24.51
C HIS A 114 -13.97 43.30 -25.25
N ASN A 115 -14.22 44.41 -24.55
CA ASN A 115 -14.90 45.56 -25.12
C ASN A 115 -13.87 46.61 -25.50
N VAL A 116 -13.54 46.70 -26.79
CA VAL A 116 -12.76 47.81 -27.33
C VAL A 116 -13.70 48.82 -28.00
N PRO A 117 -13.67 50.10 -27.61
CA PRO A 117 -14.42 51.15 -28.29
C PRO A 117 -13.88 51.35 -29.71
N ILE A 118 -14.74 51.26 -30.73
CA ILE A 118 -14.39 51.65 -32.11
C ILE A 118 -14.80 53.10 -32.36
N ILE A 119 -13.96 53.84 -33.10
CA ILE A 119 -14.30 55.15 -33.66
C ILE A 119 -14.99 54.93 -35.03
N THR A 120 -16.29 55.21 -35.12
CA THR A 120 -17.03 55.23 -36.39
C THR A 120 -17.27 56.67 -36.83
N GLY A 121 -16.39 57.18 -37.70
CA GLY A 121 -16.50 58.51 -38.30
C GLY A 121 -15.84 58.57 -39.68
N SER A 122 -16.42 59.33 -40.61
CA SER A 122 -15.82 59.60 -41.92
C SER A 122 -14.73 60.68 -41.78
N GLY A 123 -13.46 60.29 -41.87
CA GLY A 123 -12.30 61.20 -41.86
C GLY A 123 -11.02 60.54 -41.36
N VAL A 124 -9.85 60.97 -41.87
CA VAL A 124 -8.53 60.51 -41.40
C VAL A 124 -8.29 61.09 -40.01
N GLN A 125 -8.16 60.24 -38.99
CA GLN A 125 -7.83 60.68 -37.63
C GLN A 125 -6.51 60.06 -37.18
N SER A 126 -5.57 60.91 -36.77
CA SER A 126 -4.26 60.55 -36.20
C SER A 126 -4.19 61.16 -34.80
N GLY A 127 -4.03 60.35 -33.75
CA GLY A 127 -3.92 60.80 -32.37
C GLY A 127 -4.25 59.72 -31.31
N ALA A 128 -3.79 59.93 -30.07
CA ALA A 128 -4.06 59.03 -28.95
C ALA A 128 -5.52 59.11 -28.47
N ILE A 129 -6.13 57.97 -28.15
CA ILE A 129 -7.53 57.83 -27.76
C ILE A 129 -7.73 58.38 -26.33
N GLY A 130 -8.19 59.63 -26.23
CA GLY A 130 -8.64 60.26 -24.97
C GLY A 130 -10.16 60.21 -24.84
N GLY A 131 -10.67 59.84 -23.65
CA GLY A 131 -12.05 59.45 -23.37
C GLY A 131 -13.13 60.52 -23.61
N GLY A 132 -13.54 60.71 -24.88
CA GLY A 132 -14.77 61.39 -25.27
C GLY A 132 -15.95 60.42 -25.43
N ASN A 133 -17.18 60.95 -25.33
CA ASN A 133 -18.42 60.19 -25.43
C ASN A 133 -18.70 59.78 -26.91
N PHE A 134 -18.32 58.57 -27.30
CA PHE A 134 -18.47 58.06 -28.68
C PHE A 134 -19.68 57.11 -28.79
N THR A 135 -20.50 57.29 -29.82
CA THR A 135 -21.67 56.43 -30.09
C THR A 135 -21.33 55.42 -31.19
N GLY A 136 -21.28 54.13 -30.82
CA GLY A 136 -21.64 53.02 -31.72
C GLY A 136 -20.50 52.19 -32.30
N GLY A 137 -20.17 51.10 -31.62
CA GLY A 137 -19.51 49.92 -32.18
C GLY A 137 -18.58 49.22 -31.20
N ASN A 138 -18.98 48.04 -30.70
CA ASN A 138 -18.06 47.13 -30.01
C ASN A 138 -17.39 46.24 -31.08
N ALA A 139 -16.08 46.30 -31.22
CA ALA A 139 -15.33 45.23 -31.89
C ALA A 139 -15.01 44.18 -30.84
N SER A 140 -15.50 42.96 -31.03
CA SER A 140 -15.00 41.79 -30.31
C SER A 140 -13.63 41.46 -30.90
N THR A 141 -12.54 41.80 -30.21
CA THR A 141 -11.20 41.72 -30.81
C THR A 141 -10.45 40.43 -30.60
N ASP A 142 -10.98 39.43 -29.88
CA ASP A 142 -10.20 38.24 -29.66
C ASP A 142 -11.03 36.95 -29.66
N ASN A 143 -10.77 36.14 -30.69
CA ASN A 143 -10.71 34.69 -30.56
C ASN A 143 -9.51 34.32 -29.64
N GLY A 144 -9.41 34.89 -28.44
CA GLY A 144 -8.21 34.84 -27.60
C GLY A 144 -7.84 33.40 -27.28
N THR A 145 -6.91 32.83 -28.05
CA THR A 145 -6.45 31.46 -27.83
C THR A 145 -5.45 31.48 -26.68
N GLY A 146 -5.76 30.74 -25.62
CA GLY A 146 -4.85 30.51 -24.50
C GLY A 146 -3.52 29.95 -24.99
N GLY A 147 -2.43 30.27 -24.27
CA GLY A 147 -1.14 29.66 -24.50
C GLY A 147 -1.23 28.19 -24.09
N ASN A 148 -1.47 27.30 -25.06
CA ASN A 148 -1.74 25.85 -24.94
C ASN A 148 -0.60 25.02 -24.29
N GLN A 149 0.13 25.58 -23.33
CA GLN A 149 1.19 24.90 -22.60
C GLN A 149 0.55 24.11 -21.47
N GLY A 150 0.66 22.78 -21.55
CA GLY A 150 0.27 21.91 -20.45
C GLY A 150 1.14 22.15 -19.23
N HIS A 151 0.54 22.12 -18.04
CA HIS A 151 1.26 22.06 -16.78
C HIS A 151 0.85 20.82 -16.00
N GLN A 152 1.66 20.45 -15.01
CA GLN A 152 1.41 19.31 -14.14
C GLN A 152 1.53 19.77 -12.70
N HIS A 153 0.74 19.16 -11.83
CA HIS A 153 0.90 19.34 -10.39
C HIS A 153 1.82 18.26 -9.85
N ASN A 154 2.72 18.65 -8.97
CA ASN A 154 3.51 17.67 -8.23
C ASN A 154 2.65 17.07 -7.11
N ILE A 155 2.81 15.77 -6.90
CA ILE A 155 2.28 15.07 -5.74
C ILE A 155 3.49 14.45 -5.06
N THR A 156 3.80 14.93 -3.85
CA THR A 156 4.92 14.38 -3.07
C THR A 156 4.43 13.20 -2.25
N THR A 157 4.83 11.99 -2.64
CA THR A 157 4.36 10.72 -2.05
C THR A 157 5.51 9.94 -1.41
N LYS A 158 6.38 10.63 -0.67
CA LYS A 158 7.53 10.01 0.01
C LYS A 158 7.11 9.35 1.32
N PHE A 159 6.53 8.15 1.23
CA PHE A 159 6.08 7.39 2.38
C PHE A 159 7.13 6.38 2.85
N GLN A 160 7.20 6.15 4.15
CA GLN A 160 8.01 5.07 4.71
C GLN A 160 7.38 3.72 4.35
N TYR A 161 8.20 2.76 3.97
CA TYR A 161 7.74 1.42 3.60
C TYR A 161 8.68 0.34 4.14
N ILE A 162 8.12 -0.86 4.30
CA ILE A 162 8.83 -2.10 4.58
C ILE A 162 8.79 -3.00 3.35
N SER A 163 9.88 -3.72 3.09
CA SER A 163 9.95 -4.70 2.02
C SER A 163 9.71 -6.10 2.58
N MET A 164 8.78 -6.83 1.99
CA MET A 164 8.41 -8.19 2.36
C MET A 164 8.70 -9.14 1.20
N CYS A 165 8.99 -10.40 1.54
CA CYS A 165 9.04 -11.49 0.57
C CYS A 165 7.79 -12.38 0.69
N VAL A 166 7.41 -13.01 -0.42
CA VAL A 166 6.39 -14.06 -0.44
C VAL A 166 7.12 -15.40 -0.48
N ALA A 167 6.88 -16.26 0.50
CA ALA A 167 7.45 -17.59 0.58
C ALA A 167 6.37 -18.64 0.35
N GLN A 168 6.64 -19.62 -0.51
CA GLN A 168 5.79 -20.78 -0.71
C GLN A 168 6.54 -22.02 -0.21
N LYS A 169 5.86 -22.84 0.58
CA LYS A 169 6.37 -24.16 0.98
C LYS A 169 6.35 -25.07 -0.24
N SER A 170 7.50 -25.65 -0.59
CA SER A 170 7.62 -26.71 -1.60
C SER A 170 6.86 -27.97 -1.20
#